data_AF-A0A4R4FF48-F1
#
_entry.id   AF-A0A4R4FF48-F1
#
_cell.length_a   1.000
_cell.length_b   1.000
_cell.length_c   1.000
_cell.angle_alpha   90.00
_cell.angle_beta   90.00
_cell.angle_gamma   90.00
#
_symmetry.space_group_name_H-M   'P 1'
#
loop_
_entity.id
_entity.type
_entity.pdbx_description
1 polymer ?
#
loop_
_entity_poly.entity_id
_entity_poly.type
_entity_poly.pdbx_seq_one_letter_code
_entity_poly.pdbx_strand_id
1 'polypeptide(L)'
;MESTGKYWVPVFNLLEEVLKVARKYDHEFKVQAVKLAKEIGGDKAAKELGIPEGTVHTWLKAVRNGKLDIGVGAHTPASAMSLTEEITMLRKRVKDQDKEIRRLKEENEFLEEAKRDYKS
;
A
#
# COMPACT_ATOMS: atom_id res chain seq x y z
N MET A 1 -51.41 1.23 -0.13
CA MET A 1 -50.53 1.05 -1.31
C MET A 1 -50.44 2.41 -1.98
N GLU A 2 -49.33 3.13 -2.12
CA GLU A 2 -47.91 2.98 -1.84
C GLU A 2 -47.38 4.42 -1.64
N SER A 3 -46.67 4.73 -0.56
CA SER A 3 -46.10 6.08 -0.34
C SER A 3 -44.65 6.00 0.15
N THR A 4 -43.83 5.21 -0.55
CA THR A 4 -42.40 5.06 -0.24
C THR A 4 -41.49 5.49 -1.40
N GLY A 5 -42.04 5.78 -2.59
CA GLY A 5 -41.24 6.15 -3.77
C GLY A 5 -40.65 7.56 -3.75
N LYS A 6 -41.18 8.50 -2.94
CA LYS A 6 -40.78 9.92 -3.00
C LYS A 6 -39.45 10.22 -2.30
N TYR A 7 -39.07 9.42 -1.30
CA TYR A 7 -37.84 9.63 -0.52
C TYR A 7 -36.67 8.76 -0.99
N TRP A 8 -36.95 7.64 -1.66
CA TRP A 8 -35.91 6.73 -2.12
C TRP A 8 -35.15 7.29 -3.33
N VAL A 9 -35.85 7.96 -4.26
CA VAL A 9 -35.23 8.58 -5.46
C VAL A 9 -34.24 9.70 -5.09
N PRO A 10 -34.55 10.66 -4.19
CA PRO A 10 -33.57 11.67 -3.77
C PRO A 10 -32.37 11.08 -3.02
N VAL A 11 -32.58 10.13 -2.11
CA VAL A 11 -31.48 9.52 -1.35
C VAL A 11 -30.55 8.71 -2.25
N PHE A 12 -31.10 7.96 -3.21
CA PHE A 12 -30.33 7.23 -4.21
C PHE A 12 -29.52 8.18 -5.11
N ASN A 13 -30.11 9.28 -5.56
CA ASN A 13 -29.42 10.30 -6.35
C ASN A 13 -28.32 11.01 -5.55
N LEU A 14 -28.54 11.33 -4.26
CA LEU A 14 -27.51 11.87 -3.39
C LEU A 14 -26.36 10.87 -3.19
N LEU A 15 -26.67 9.57 -3.00
CA LEU A 15 -25.65 8.54 -2.87
C LEU A 15 -24.86 8.39 -4.17
N GLU A 16 -25.51 8.41 -5.34
CA GLU A 16 -24.84 8.40 -6.64
C GLU A 16 -23.94 9.62 -6.84
N GLU A 17 -24.40 10.83 -6.49
CA GLU A 17 -23.59 12.04 -6.58
C GLU A 17 -22.38 11.98 -5.66
N VAL A 18 -22.57 11.55 -4.40
CA VAL A 18 -21.49 11.37 -3.43
C VAL A 18 -20.49 10.31 -3.91
N LEU A 19 -20.98 9.20 -4.48
CA LEU A 19 -20.14 8.12 -5.05
C LEU A 19 -19.46 8.53 -6.38
N LYS A 20 -20.02 9.46 -7.15
CA LYS A 20 -19.38 10.10 -8.32
C LYS A 20 -18.23 11.01 -7.89
N VAL A 21 -18.45 11.82 -6.85
CA VAL A 21 -17.42 12.71 -6.30
C VAL A 21 -16.27 11.92 -5.68
N ALA A 22 -16.57 10.80 -5.00
CA ALA A 22 -15.56 9.89 -4.45
C ALA A 22 -14.67 9.22 -5.53
N ARG A 23 -15.10 9.21 -6.79
CA ARG A 23 -14.40 8.59 -7.94
C ARG A 23 -13.84 9.61 -8.94
N LYS A 24 -13.46 10.81 -8.51
CA LYS A 24 -13.01 11.84 -9.47
C LYS A 24 -11.73 11.45 -10.24
N TYR A 25 -10.87 10.62 -9.65
CA TYR A 25 -9.66 10.10 -10.28
C TYR A 25 -9.45 8.64 -9.86
N ASP A 26 -9.49 7.72 -10.83
CA ASP A 26 -9.17 6.32 -10.59
C ASP A 26 -7.67 6.12 -10.31
N HIS A 27 -7.28 4.90 -9.96
CA HIS A 27 -5.90 4.59 -9.62
C HIS A 27 -4.96 4.74 -10.82
N GLU A 28 -5.36 4.26 -12.00
CA GLU A 28 -4.53 4.29 -13.21
C GLU A 28 -4.23 5.74 -13.63
N PHE A 29 -5.23 6.61 -13.58
CA PHE A 29 -5.08 8.03 -13.83
C PHE A 29 -4.08 8.67 -12.87
N LYS A 30 -4.15 8.33 -11.57
CA LYS A 30 -3.17 8.82 -10.57
C LYS A 30 -1.76 8.36 -10.88
N VAL A 31 -1.60 7.10 -11.30
CA VAL A 31 -0.31 6.53 -11.70
C VAL A 31 0.27 7.29 -12.89
N GLN A 32 -0.52 7.49 -13.95
CA GLN A 32 -0.09 8.22 -15.14
C GLN A 32 0.23 9.68 -14.85
N ALA A 33 -0.60 10.35 -14.04
CA ALA A 33 -0.37 11.72 -13.63
C ALA A 33 0.96 11.89 -12.89
N VAL A 34 1.32 10.93 -12.02
CA VAL A 34 2.59 10.96 -11.31
C VAL A 34 3.77 10.63 -12.23
N LYS A 35 3.62 9.71 -13.18
CA LYS A 35 4.66 9.41 -14.19
C LYS A 35 4.98 10.67 -15.01
N LEU A 36 3.95 11.32 -15.56
CA LEU A 36 4.09 12.57 -16.29
C LEU A 36 4.74 13.66 -15.41
N ALA A 37 4.28 13.83 -14.17
CA ALA A 37 4.86 14.81 -13.25
C ALA A 37 6.35 14.57 -12.93
N LYS A 38 6.83 13.32 -12.99
CA LYS A 38 8.26 13.02 -12.85
C LYS A 38 9.08 13.37 -14.09
N GLU A 39 8.48 13.34 -15.27
CA GLU A 39 9.15 13.64 -16.54
C GLU A 39 9.21 15.15 -16.82
N ILE A 40 8.10 15.87 -16.61
CA ILE A 40 7.98 17.29 -17.00
C ILE A 40 7.86 18.26 -15.83
N GLY A 41 7.74 17.74 -14.60
CA GLY A 41 7.52 18.52 -13.38
C GLY A 41 6.04 18.67 -13.02
N GLY A 42 5.75 18.74 -11.71
CA GLY A 42 4.39 18.71 -11.16
C GLY A 42 3.46 19.81 -11.71
N ASP A 43 3.96 21.04 -11.82
CA ASP A 43 3.16 22.19 -12.29
C ASP A 43 2.80 22.07 -13.78
N LYS A 44 3.73 21.58 -14.60
CA LYS A 44 3.49 21.36 -16.03
C LYS A 44 2.51 20.21 -16.24
N ALA A 45 2.69 19.11 -15.52
CA ALA A 45 1.77 17.97 -15.56
C ALA A 45 0.36 18.35 -15.11
N ALA A 46 0.23 19.17 -14.06
CA ALA A 46 -1.07 19.65 -13.60
C ALA A 46 -1.80 20.46 -14.68
N LYS A 47 -1.08 21.37 -15.36
CA LYS A 47 -1.62 22.17 -16.47
C LYS A 47 -2.03 21.30 -17.66
N GLU A 48 -1.20 20.33 -18.04
CA GLU A 48 -1.48 19.44 -19.17
C GLU A 48 -2.68 18.52 -18.90
N LEU A 49 -2.83 18.05 -17.67
CA LEU A 49 -3.94 17.17 -17.25
C LEU A 49 -5.21 17.94 -16.87
N GLY A 50 -5.17 19.27 -16.82
CA GLY A 50 -6.30 20.11 -16.42
C GLY A 50 -6.76 19.88 -14.97
N ILE A 51 -5.83 19.47 -14.08
CA ILE A 51 -6.12 19.20 -12.66
C ILE A 51 -5.40 20.20 -11.75
N PRO A 52 -5.89 20.43 -10.53
CA PRO A 52 -5.21 21.34 -9.60
C PRO A 52 -3.78 20.88 -9.28
N GLU A 53 -2.82 21.81 -9.26
CA GLU A 53 -1.41 21.55 -8.93
C GLU A 53 -1.25 20.85 -7.58
N GLY A 54 -2.06 21.24 -6.59
CA GLY A 54 -2.10 20.61 -5.27
C GLY A 54 -2.49 19.13 -5.28
N THR A 55 -3.28 18.71 -6.28
CA THR A 55 -3.68 17.31 -6.47
C THR A 55 -2.49 16.46 -6.93
N VAL A 56 -1.74 16.93 -7.93
CA VAL A 56 -0.52 16.25 -8.42
C VAL A 56 0.53 16.16 -7.30
N HIS A 57 0.73 17.25 -6.56
CA HIS A 57 1.66 17.27 -5.42
C HIS A 57 1.26 16.28 -4.32
N THR A 58 -0.04 16.16 -4.03
CA THR A 58 -0.55 15.18 -3.07
C THR A 58 -0.22 13.76 -3.50
N TRP A 59 -0.38 13.43 -4.80
CA TRP A 59 -0.05 12.11 -5.33
C TRP A 59 1.45 11.84 -5.36
N LEU A 60 2.29 12.82 -5.72
CA LEU A 60 3.75 12.72 -5.61
C LEU A 60 4.20 12.42 -4.18
N LYS A 61 3.59 13.08 -3.18
CA LYS A 61 3.84 12.81 -1.76
C LYS A 61 3.37 11.42 -1.35
N ALA A 62 2.22 10.96 -1.87
CA ALA A 62 1.71 9.62 -1.62
C ALA A 62 2.64 8.53 -2.16
N VAL A 63 3.23 8.72 -3.35
CA VAL A 63 4.26 7.82 -3.90
C VAL A 63 5.49 7.78 -3.01
N ARG A 64 6.02 8.94 -2.60
CA ARG A 64 7.20 9.01 -1.73
C ARG A 64 7.00 8.28 -0.40
N ASN A 65 5.77 8.30 0.11
CA ASN A 65 5.41 7.66 1.37
C ASN A 65 4.93 6.20 1.19
N GLY A 66 5.00 5.63 -0.02
CA GLY A 66 4.56 4.26 -0.31
C GLY A 66 3.04 4.04 -0.24
N LYS A 67 2.23 5.10 -0.23
CA LYS A 67 0.75 5.04 -0.17
C LYS A 67 0.08 4.99 -1.54
N LEU A 68 0.81 5.35 -2.60
CA LEU A 68 0.39 5.19 -3.98
C LEU A 68 1.46 4.36 -4.69
N ASP A 69 1.12 3.13 -5.04
CA ASP A 69 1.97 2.31 -5.89
C ASP A 69 1.85 2.80 -7.34
N ILE A 70 2.98 2.94 -8.01
CA ILE A 70 3.06 3.36 -9.42
C ILE A 70 3.88 2.37 -10.27
N GLY A 71 4.14 1.18 -9.71
CA GLY A 71 4.80 0.07 -10.37
C GLY A 71 6.33 0.11 -10.34
N VAL A 72 6.93 -1.01 -10.73
CA VAL A 72 8.38 -1.21 -10.84
C VAL A 72 8.94 -0.26 -11.90
N GLY A 73 9.75 0.71 -11.48
CA GLY A 73 10.31 1.77 -12.35
C GLY A 73 10.22 3.18 -11.79
N ALA A 74 9.53 3.35 -10.67
CA ALA A 74 9.34 4.63 -10.00
C ALA A 74 10.38 4.98 -8.94
N HIS A 75 11.19 4.01 -8.52
CA HIS A 75 12.18 4.20 -7.49
C HIS A 75 13.34 5.01 -8.05
N THR A 76 13.63 6.14 -7.41
CA THR A 76 14.88 6.86 -7.65
C THR A 76 16.04 5.98 -7.18
N PRO A 77 17.27 6.18 -7.71
CA PRO A 77 18.44 5.40 -7.26
C PRO A 77 18.60 5.41 -5.74
N ALA A 78 18.34 6.55 -5.08
CA ALA A 78 18.39 6.68 -3.63
C ALA A 78 17.32 5.82 -2.91
N SER A 79 16.10 5.76 -3.42
CA SER A 79 15.03 4.91 -2.88
C SER A 79 15.31 3.42 -3.10
N ALA A 80 15.93 3.06 -4.22
CA ALA A 80 16.30 1.68 -4.51
C ALA A 80 17.42 1.17 -3.59
N MET A 81 18.41 2.02 -3.28
CA MET A 81 19.47 1.70 -2.32
C MET A 81 18.90 1.48 -0.92
N SER A 82 18.07 2.41 -0.43
CA SER A 82 17.42 2.27 0.88
C SER A 82 16.55 1.00 0.99
N LEU A 83 15.82 0.64 -0.08
CA LEU A 83 15.05 -0.60 -0.11
C LEU A 83 15.95 -1.86 -0.10
N THR A 84 17.10 -1.80 -0.77
CA THR A 84 18.08 -2.90 -0.78
C THR A 84 18.68 -3.13 0.60
N GLU A 85 18.98 -2.05 1.33
CA GLU A 85 19.41 -2.11 2.72
C GLU A 85 18.33 -2.74 3.62
N GLU A 86 17.08 -2.32 3.46
CA GLU A 86 15.94 -2.88 4.19
C GLU A 86 15.75 -4.38 3.89
N ILE A 87 15.81 -4.80 2.62
CA ILE A 87 15.76 -6.21 2.21
C ILE A 87 16.90 -7.01 2.86
N THR A 88 18.10 -6.45 2.91
CA THR A 88 19.27 -7.11 3.50
C THR A 88 19.08 -7.33 5.00
N MET A 89 18.58 -6.33 5.72
CA MET A 89 18.27 -6.45 7.14
C MET A 89 17.15 -7.46 7.40
N LEU A 90 16.10 -7.45 6.59
CA LEU A 90 14.99 -8.41 6.71
C LEU A 90 15.48 -9.84 6.49
N ARG A 91 16.28 -10.09 5.46
CA ARG A 91 16.89 -11.41 5.21
C ARG A 91 17.73 -11.89 6.39
N LYS A 92 18.50 -10.98 7.02
CA LYS A 92 19.29 -11.31 8.21
C LYS A 92 18.36 -11.71 9.37
N ARG A 93 17.31 -10.92 9.64
CA ARG A 93 16.34 -11.20 10.72
C ARG A 93 15.62 -12.53 10.50
N VAL A 94 15.20 -12.84 9.28
CA VAL A 94 14.59 -14.13 8.94
C VAL A 94 15.54 -15.29 9.26
N LYS A 95 16.80 -15.19 8.83
CA LYS A 95 17.80 -16.24 9.12
C LYS A 95 18.05 -16.43 10.61
N ASP A 96 18.08 -15.35 11.37
CA ASP A 96 18.27 -15.42 12.83
C ASP A 96 17.03 -16.03 13.51
N GLN A 97 15.82 -15.70 13.06
CA GLN A 97 14.58 -16.32 13.53
C GLN A 97 14.51 -17.81 13.19
N ASP A 98 14.94 -18.24 12.01
CA ASP A 98 14.94 -19.66 11.62
C ASP A 98 15.84 -20.50 12.54
N LYS A 99 16.99 -19.95 12.95
CA LYS A 99 17.88 -20.60 13.93
C LYS A 99 17.21 -20.73 15.29
N GLU A 100 16.51 -19.69 15.73
CA GLU A 100 15.81 -19.72 17.01
C GLU A 100 14.67 -20.73 17.01
N ILE A 101 13.89 -20.79 15.92
CA ILE A 101 12.84 -21.80 15.73
C ILE A 101 13.43 -23.21 15.82
N ARG A 102 14.59 -23.45 15.19
CA ARG A 102 15.25 -24.76 15.27
C ARG A 102 15.68 -25.10 16.69
N ARG A 103 16.32 -24.18 17.40
CA ARG A 103 16.74 -24.38 18.79
C ARG A 103 15.55 -24.69 19.70
N LEU A 104 14.46 -23.92 19.61
CA LEU A 104 13.27 -24.13 20.42
C LEU A 104 12.57 -25.45 20.10
N LYS A 105 12.64 -25.93 18.85
CA LYS A 105 12.15 -27.27 18.51
C LYS A 105 12.99 -28.37 19.17
N GLU A 106 14.31 -28.27 19.09
CA GLU A 106 15.23 -29.22 19.74
C GLU A 106 15.01 -29.22 21.27
N GLU A 107 14.83 -28.04 21.89
CA GLU A 107 14.51 -27.94 23.32
C GLU A 107 13.16 -28.56 23.68
N ASN A 108 12.12 -28.31 22.88
CA ASN A 108 10.82 -28.94 23.09
C ASN A 108 10.86 -30.46 22.93
N GLU A 109 11.60 -30.99 21.96
CA GLU A 109 11.78 -32.43 21.79
C GLU A 109 12.46 -33.06 23.00
N PHE A 110 13.54 -32.43 23.49
CA PHE A 110 14.22 -32.87 24.71
C PHE A 110 13.30 -32.85 25.94
N LEU A 111 12.52 -31.78 26.12
CA LEU A 111 11.58 -31.67 27.23
C LEU A 111 10.44 -32.69 27.14
N GLU A 112 9.93 -32.98 25.94
CA GLU A 112 8.91 -34.01 25.74
C GLU A 112 9.45 -35.42 26.00
N GLU A 113 10.71 -35.71 25.64
CA GLU A 113 11.37 -36.97 25.98
C GLU A 113 11.53 -37.12 27.50
N ALA A 114 12.04 -36.09 28.19
CA ALA A 114 12.17 -36.09 29.64
C ALA A 114 10.81 -36.25 30.35
N LYS A 115 9.74 -35.61 29.84
CA LYS A 115 8.37 -35.81 30.35
C LYS A 115 7.88 -37.25 30.14
N ARG A 116 8.25 -37.88 29.03
CA ARG A 116 7.84 -39.25 28.69
C ARG A 116 8.52 -40.25 29.64
N ASP A 117 9.79 -40.05 29.92
CA ASP A 117 10.58 -40.88 30.86
C ASP A 117 10.10 -40.73 32.32
N TYR A 118 9.72 -39.52 32.75
CA TYR A 118 9.17 -39.30 34.09
C TYR A 118 7.79 -39.94 34.31
N LYS A 119 7.06 -40.22 33.22
CA LYS A 119 5.69 -40.79 33.26
C LYS A 119 5.65 -42.30 33.12
N SER A 120 6.80 -42.96 32.87
CA SER A 120 6.95 -44.42 32.79
C SER A 120 7.38 -45.01 34.12
#